data_AF-A0A2H3ASK9-F1
#
_entry.id   AF-A0A2H3ASK9-F1
#
_cell.length_a   1.000
_cell.length_b   1.000
_cell.length_c   1.000
_cell.angle_alpha   90.00
_cell.angle_beta   90.00
_cell.angle_gamma   90.00
#
_symmetry.space_group_name_H-M   'P 1'
#
loop_
_entity.id
_entity.type
_entity.pdbx_description
1 polymer ?
#
loop_
_entity_poly.entity_id
_entity_poly.type
_entity_poly.pdbx_seq_one_letter_code
_entity_poly.pdbx_strand_id
1 'polypeptide(L)'
;LAISKKNAPKVFSIKQKNGTSFCCSEAFVWHYLSNKLNWSLRCATCAAKKVPENVNEILTEAYLHKVFLAQQHDIPAELHVNTDQTQVVYQ
;
A
#
# COMPACT_ATOMS: atom_id res chain seq x y z
N LEU A 1 -13.16 3.64 0.43
CA LEU A 1 -12.81 3.30 -0.97
C LEU A 1 -13.99 3.55 -1.90
N ALA A 2 -13.86 4.43 -2.90
CA ALA A 2 -14.82 4.49 -4.00
C ALA A 2 -14.48 3.37 -5.00
N ILE A 3 -15.07 2.18 -4.83
CA ILE A 3 -14.98 1.12 -5.84
C ILE A 3 -15.67 1.66 -7.10
N SER A 4 -14.90 1.92 -8.15
CA SER A 4 -15.44 2.44 -9.41
C SER A 4 -16.42 1.43 -10.01
N LYS A 5 -17.72 1.69 -9.87
CA LYS A 5 -18.79 0.83 -10.40
C LYS A 5 -18.81 0.77 -11.92
N LYS A 6 -18.17 1.71 -12.61
CA LYS A 6 -18.23 1.84 -14.08
C LYS A 6 -17.72 0.60 -14.81
N ASN A 7 -16.76 -0.13 -14.24
CA ASN A 7 -16.12 -1.30 -14.88
C ASN A 7 -16.30 -2.59 -14.08
N ALA A 8 -17.29 -2.67 -13.19
CA ALA A 8 -17.53 -3.87 -12.41
C ALA A 8 -17.95 -5.04 -13.32
N PRO A 9 -17.41 -6.26 -13.13
CA PRO A 9 -17.86 -7.45 -13.83
C PRO A 9 -19.37 -7.65 -13.70
N LYS A 10 -20.05 -7.87 -14.84
CA LYS A 10 -21.52 -8.08 -14.88
C LYS A 10 -21.98 -9.22 -13.97
N VAL A 11 -21.13 -10.23 -13.74
CA VAL A 11 -21.41 -11.38 -12.88
C VAL A 11 -21.78 -10.98 -11.45
N PHE A 12 -21.31 -9.82 -10.95
CA PHE A 12 -21.66 -9.34 -9.61
C PHE A 12 -23.09 -8.79 -9.50
N SER A 13 -23.74 -8.50 -10.62
CA SER A 13 -25.12 -7.97 -10.67
C SER A 13 -26.14 -8.98 -11.21
N ILE A 14 -25.69 -10.12 -11.73
CA ILE A 14 -26.57 -11.13 -12.32
C ILE A 14 -27.07 -12.10 -11.24
N LYS A 15 -28.38 -12.34 -11.24
CA LYS A 15 -29.01 -13.43 -10.48
C LYS A 15 -28.90 -14.73 -11.30
N GLN A 16 -28.49 -15.80 -10.65
CA GLN A 16 -28.49 -17.14 -11.24
C GLN A 16 -29.92 -17.67 -11.39
N LYS A 17 -30.11 -18.75 -12.16
CA LYS A 17 -31.45 -19.34 -12.42
C LYS A 17 -32.19 -19.78 -11.14
N ASN A 18 -31.44 -20.11 -10.09
CA ASN A 18 -31.94 -20.47 -8.76
C ASN A 18 -32.16 -19.25 -7.84
N GLY A 19 -31.99 -18.01 -8.34
CA GLY A 19 -32.18 -16.78 -7.58
C GLY A 19 -31.00 -16.33 -6.71
N THR A 20 -29.90 -17.10 -6.66
CA THR A 20 -28.72 -16.72 -5.89
C THR A 20 -27.89 -15.67 -6.63
N SER A 21 -27.19 -14.82 -5.88
CA SER A 21 -26.19 -13.90 -6.42
C SER A 21 -24.82 -14.58 -6.51
N PHE A 22 -23.91 -13.99 -7.27
CA PHE A 22 -22.50 -14.38 -7.19
C PHE A 22 -22.03 -14.30 -5.73
N CYS A 23 -21.42 -15.39 -5.27
CA CYS A 23 -20.78 -15.50 -3.97
C CYS A 23 -19.50 -16.31 -4.17
N CYS A 24 -18.40 -15.88 -3.58
CA CYS A 24 -17.18 -16.66 -3.52
C CYS A 24 -16.81 -16.90 -2.06
N SER A 25 -16.28 -18.09 -1.78
CA SER A 25 -15.76 -18.38 -0.45
C SER A 25 -14.48 -17.57 -0.20
N GLU A 26 -14.21 -17.27 1.06
CA GLU A 26 -12.98 -16.59 1.46
C GLU A 26 -11.73 -17.38 1.01
N ALA A 27 -11.78 -18.71 1.13
CA ALA A 27 -10.72 -19.60 0.65
C ALA A 27 -10.44 -19.46 -0.86
N PHE A 28 -11.48 -19.28 -1.68
CA PHE A 28 -11.31 -19.03 -3.12
C PHE A 28 -10.59 -17.70 -3.36
N VAL A 29 -10.99 -16.64 -2.65
CA VAL A 29 -10.34 -15.32 -2.75
C VAL A 29 -8.87 -15.43 -2.38
N TRP A 30 -8.54 -16.10 -1.27
CA TRP A 30 -7.16 -16.32 -0.85
C TRP A 30 -6.33 -17.03 -1.91
N HIS A 31 -6.85 -18.13 -2.45
CA HIS A 31 -6.17 -18.90 -3.49
C HIS A 31 -5.96 -18.09 -4.77
N TYR A 32 -6.94 -17.27 -5.16
CA TYR A 32 -6.84 -16.43 -6.35
C TYR A 32 -5.79 -15.33 -6.17
N LEU A 33 -5.81 -14.62 -5.03
CA LEU A 33 -4.85 -13.57 -4.73
C LEU A 33 -3.42 -14.10 -4.72
N SER A 34 -3.18 -15.23 -4.04
CA SER A 34 -1.83 -15.79 -3.93
C SER A 34 -1.34 -16.43 -5.23
N ASN A 35 -2.16 -17.24 -5.92
CA ASN A 35 -1.67 -18.07 -7.04
C ASN A 35 -1.89 -17.46 -8.42
N LYS A 36 -2.86 -16.55 -8.58
CA LYS A 36 -3.13 -15.90 -9.87
C LYS A 36 -2.57 -14.49 -9.96
N LEU A 37 -2.62 -13.74 -8.86
CA LEU A 37 -2.07 -12.39 -8.81
C LEU A 37 -0.66 -12.33 -8.22
N ASN A 38 -0.17 -13.42 -7.60
CA ASN A 38 1.09 -13.44 -6.86
C ASN A 38 1.12 -12.40 -5.72
N TRP A 39 -0.03 -12.16 -5.10
CA TRP A 39 -0.20 -11.20 -4.01
C TRP A 39 -0.16 -11.90 -2.65
N SER A 40 0.65 -11.38 -1.75
CA SER A 40 0.64 -11.76 -0.33
C SER A 40 -0.15 -10.74 0.47
N LEU A 41 -0.93 -11.19 1.46
CA LEU A 41 -1.38 -10.32 2.54
C LEU A 41 -0.17 -9.64 3.18
N ARG A 42 -0.16 -8.31 3.16
CA ARG A 42 0.75 -7.52 3.98
C ARG A 42 -0.07 -6.94 5.11
N CYS A 43 0.26 -7.32 6.34
CA CYS A 43 -0.19 -6.55 7.49
C CYS A 43 0.43 -5.15 7.39
N ALA A 44 -0.32 -4.12 7.75
CA ALA A 44 0.24 -2.79 7.89
C ALA A 44 1.48 -2.88 8.79
N THR A 45 2.55 -2.19 8.40
CA THR A 45 3.67 -1.98 9.31
C THR A 45 3.08 -1.34 10.57
N CYS A 46 3.32 -1.92 11.75
CA CYS A 46 2.98 -1.25 13.00
C CYS A 46 3.81 0.04 13.10
N ALA A 47 3.27 1.07 13.76
CA ALA A 47 4.06 2.23 14.17
C ALA A 47 5.32 1.73 14.86
N ALA A 48 6.48 2.27 14.50
CA ALA A 48 7.76 1.83 15.04
C ALA A 48 7.72 1.92 16.58
N LYS A 49 7.49 0.79 17.26
CA LYS A 49 7.35 0.74 18.72
C LYS A 49 8.68 0.88 19.46
N LYS A 50 9.81 0.84 18.74
CA LYS A 50 11.15 0.97 19.30
C LYS A 50 11.92 1.98 18.46
N VAL A 51 12.20 3.12 19.08
CA VAL A 51 13.15 4.10 18.55
C VAL A 51 14.54 3.64 18.98
N PRO A 52 15.52 3.53 18.08
CA PRO A 52 16.89 3.19 18.45
C PRO A 52 17.51 4.30 19.30
N GLU A 53 18.43 3.96 20.19
CA GLU A 53 19.07 4.94 21.11
C GLU A 53 19.79 6.07 20.35
N ASN A 54 20.33 5.77 19.18
CA ASN A 54 21.04 6.71 18.31
C ASN A 54 20.15 7.33 17.22
N VAL A 55 18.82 7.39 17.40
CA VAL A 55 17.89 7.96 16.42
C VAL A 55 18.30 9.35 15.94
N ASN A 56 18.80 10.21 16.83
CA ASN A 56 19.21 11.57 16.48
C ASN A 56 20.40 11.57 15.52
N GLU A 57 21.36 10.66 15.71
CA GLU A 57 22.51 10.50 14.82
C GLU A 57 22.06 10.03 13.44
N ILE A 58 21.21 9.00 13.38
CA ILE A 58 20.67 8.45 12.13
C ILE A 58 19.90 9.53 11.36
N LEU A 59 19.04 10.29 12.04
CA LEU A 59 18.26 11.35 11.41
C LEU A 59 19.16 12.49 10.92
N THR A 60 20.21 12.83 11.68
CA THR A 60 21.18 13.87 11.29
C THR A 60 22.00 13.44 10.08
N GLU A 61 22.51 12.21 10.07
CA GLU A 61 23.27 11.66 8.95
C GLU A 61 22.41 11.58 7.68
N ALA A 62 21.18 11.08 7.80
CA ALA A 62 20.24 11.02 6.68
C ALA A 62 19.91 12.41 6.11
N TYR A 63 19.75 13.41 6.99
CA TYR A 63 19.53 14.80 6.57
C TYR A 63 20.74 15.36 5.80
N LEU A 64 21.95 15.22 6.36
CA LEU A 64 23.18 15.70 5.72
C LEU A 64 23.42 15.02 4.37
N HIS A 65 23.16 13.72 4.28
CA HIS A 65 23.31 12.96 3.04
C HIS A 65 22.33 13.46 1.97
N LYS A 66 21.06 13.74 2.32
CA LYS A 66 20.09 14.33 1.39
C LYS A 66 20.54 15.71 0.90
N VAL A 67 21.04 16.57 1.79
CA VAL A 67 21.53 17.91 1.41
C VAL A 67 22.74 17.80 0.49
N PHE A 68 23.69 16.92 0.81
CA PHE A 68 24.86 16.67 -0.03
C PHE A 68 24.47 16.21 -1.43
N LEU A 69 23.57 15.24 -1.56
CA LEU A 69 23.09 14.76 -2.85
C LEU A 69 22.34 15.84 -3.63
N ALA A 70 21.51 16.64 -2.95
CA ALA A 70 20.82 17.76 -3.60
C ALA A 70 21.81 18.78 -4.17
N GLN A 71 22.88 19.10 -3.44
CA GLN A 71 23.95 19.98 -3.93
C GLN A 71 24.77 19.36 -5.06
N GLN A 72 25.14 18.08 -4.96
CA GLN A 72 25.96 17.41 -5.97
C GLN A 72 25.23 17.22 -7.31
N HIS A 73 23.91 17.02 -7.26
CA HIS A 73 23.10 16.75 -8.44
C HIS A 73 22.22 17.93 -8.87
N ASP A 74 22.41 19.11 -8.27
CA ASP A 74 21.62 20.32 -8.52
C ASP A 74 20.11 20.03 -8.50
N ILE A 75 19.67 19.24 -7.50
CA ILE A 75 18.28 18.80 -7.41
C ILE A 75 17.43 19.99 -6.95
N PRO A 76 16.49 20.48 -7.77
CA PRO A 76 15.61 21.57 -7.38
C PRO A 76 14.75 21.18 -6.18
N ALA A 77 14.49 22.13 -5.28
CA ALA A 77 13.70 21.89 -4.08
C ALA A 77 12.28 21.39 -4.40
N GLU A 78 11.75 21.76 -5.57
CA GLU A 78 10.45 21.34 -6.08
C GLU A 78 10.35 19.83 -6.36
N LEU A 79 11.48 19.15 -6.52
CA LEU A 79 11.54 17.70 -6.74
C LEU A 79 11.66 16.91 -5.43
N HIS A 80 11.71 17.58 -4.27
CA HIS A 80 11.73 16.88 -2.99
C HIS A 80 10.33 16.36 -2.64
N VAL A 81 10.09 15.08 -2.94
CA VAL A 81 8.85 14.39 -2.58
C VAL A 81 9.03 13.64 -1.27
N ASN A 82 8.27 14.02 -0.24
CA ASN A 82 8.14 13.21 0.97
C ASN A 82 7.13 12.08 0.69
N THR A 83 7.64 10.90 0.35
CA THR A 83 6.82 9.69 0.29
C THR A 83 6.80 9.04 1.67
N ASP A 84 5.73 9.26 2.43
CA ASP A 84 5.47 8.51 3.66
C ASP A 84 4.40 7.44 3.41
N GLN A 85 4.63 6.24 3.96
CA GLN A 85 3.65 5.17 3.92
C GLN A 85 2.69 5.37 5.09
N THR A 86 1.56 6.03 4.84
CA THR A 86 0.52 6.17 5.85
C THR A 86 0.01 4.79 6.24
N GLN A 87 0.18 4.41 7.52
CA GLN A 87 -0.23 3.12 8.10
C GLN A 87 -1.77 2.97 8.22
N VAL A 88 -2.52 3.54 7.28
CA VAL A 88 -3.98 3.53 7.31
C VAL A 88 -4.46 2.13 6.93
N VAL A 89 -5.00 1.42 7.91
CA VAL A 89 -5.88 0.27 7.65
C VAL A 89 -7.22 0.86 7.20
N TYR A 90 -7.55 0.71 5.92
CA TYR A 90 -8.86 1.12 5.41
C TYR A 90 -9.93 0.21 6.02
N GLN A 91 -10.81 0.79 6.84
CA GLN A 91 -12.03 0.14 7.36
C GLN A 91 -13.13 0.13 6.30
#